data_AF-A0A975Y0T7-F1
#
_entry.id   AF-A0A975Y0T7-F1
#
_cell.length_a   1.000
_cell.length_b   1.000
_cell.length_c   1.000
_cell.angle_alpha   90.00
_cell.angle_beta   90.00
_cell.angle_gamma   90.00
#
_symmetry.space_group_name_H-M   'P 1'
#
loop_
_entity.id
_entity.type
_entity.pdbx_description
1 polymer ?
#
loop_
_entity_poly.entity_id
_entity_poly.type
_entity_poly.pdbx_seq_one_letter_code
_entity_poly.pdbx_strand_id
1 'polypeptide(L)'
;MEENKARRVVDALRERGTDAELARVGVYQFGVSIRLPDGREATWDSDGTAELEAQVMRNGMLVGYVPVIEGSEDYTEEQVIEAILRTDYDKPIASRRATTPPPEAPLPRKGGLFRRFHGRLPLQLTRPWHAGPGSPVSARRRGRSIYRLTVDIGQSSG
;
A
#
# COMPACT_ATOMS: atom_id res chain seq x y z
N MET A 1 -0.17 -4.12 8.98
CA MET A 1 1.04 -3.28 9.18
C MET A 1 0.80 -1.80 8.85
N GLU A 2 1.60 -0.88 9.42
CA GLU A 2 1.70 0.53 8.97
C GLU A 2 2.59 0.67 7.72
N GLU A 3 2.29 1.62 6.82
CA GLU A 3 2.95 1.74 5.51
C GLU A 3 4.46 1.98 5.61
N ASN A 4 4.90 2.92 6.47
CA ASN A 4 6.31 3.23 6.59
C ASN A 4 7.10 2.08 7.22
N LYS A 5 6.54 1.40 8.23
CA LYS A 5 7.08 0.14 8.78
C LYS A 5 7.23 -0.91 7.68
N ALA A 6 6.19 -1.16 6.89
CA ALA A 6 6.23 -2.13 5.79
C ALA A 6 7.29 -1.81 4.74
N ARG A 7 7.45 -0.52 4.38
CA ARG A 7 8.50 -0.07 3.46
C ARG A 7 9.91 -0.35 3.99
N ARG A 8 10.16 -0.06 5.27
CA ARG A 8 11.47 -0.33 5.90
C ARG A 8 11.78 -1.81 5.96
N VAL A 9 10.79 -2.64 6.30
CA VAL A 9 10.92 -4.11 6.29
C VAL A 9 11.22 -4.62 4.88
N VAL A 10 10.49 -4.16 3.86
CA VAL A 10 10.76 -4.53 2.46
C VAL A 10 12.18 -4.18 2.05
N ASP A 11 12.64 -2.94 2.33
CA ASP A 11 14.00 -2.53 2.00
C ASP A 11 15.04 -3.43 2.68
N ALA A 12 14.86 -3.72 3.97
CA ALA A 12 15.75 -4.58 4.74
C ALA A 12 15.77 -6.04 4.26
N LEU A 13 14.64 -6.58 3.80
CA LEU A 13 14.56 -7.92 3.21
C LEU A 13 15.27 -7.99 1.87
N ARG A 14 15.08 -6.98 1.01
CA ARG A 14 15.75 -6.90 -0.31
C ARG A 14 17.26 -6.77 -0.18
N GLU A 15 17.74 -6.05 0.82
CA GLU A 15 19.17 -5.96 1.16
C GLU A 15 19.78 -7.32 1.53
N ARG A 16 18.96 -8.28 1.97
CA ARG A 16 19.36 -9.64 2.35
C ARG A 16 19.09 -10.68 1.26
N GLY A 17 18.66 -10.24 0.07
CA GLY A 17 18.42 -11.09 -1.11
C GLY A 17 17.00 -11.62 -1.25
N THR A 18 16.06 -11.27 -0.37
CA THR A 18 14.65 -11.70 -0.50
C THR A 18 13.90 -10.82 -1.50
N ASP A 19 13.19 -11.40 -2.48
CA ASP A 19 12.36 -10.63 -3.42
C ASP A 19 11.06 -10.16 -2.76
N ALA A 20 11.19 -9.12 -1.95
CA ALA A 20 10.11 -8.49 -1.23
C ALA A 20 9.55 -7.25 -1.96
N GLU A 21 8.25 -7.03 -1.84
CA GLU A 21 7.51 -5.86 -2.33
C GLU A 21 6.51 -5.38 -1.28
N LEU A 22 6.19 -4.08 -1.32
CA LEU A 22 5.13 -3.53 -0.46
C LEU A 22 3.78 -4.03 -0.95
N ALA A 23 3.10 -4.84 -0.13
CA ALA A 23 1.75 -5.30 -0.41
C ALA A 23 0.74 -4.16 -0.13
N ARG A 24 -0.16 -3.92 -1.09
CA ARG A 24 -1.31 -3.01 -0.94
C ARG A 24 -2.58 -3.82 -1.11
N VAL A 25 -3.07 -4.36 0.00
CA VAL A 25 -4.18 -5.32 0.02
C VAL A 25 -5.54 -4.65 0.16
N GLY A 26 -5.56 -3.41 0.61
CA GLY A 26 -6.76 -2.59 0.72
C GLY A 26 -6.44 -1.11 0.92
N VAL A 27 -7.47 -0.30 1.10
CA VAL A 27 -7.31 1.12 1.44
C VAL A 27 -6.76 1.21 2.86
N TYR A 28 -5.56 1.79 3.02
CA TYR A 28 -4.79 1.85 4.28
C TYR A 28 -4.37 0.50 4.87
N GLN A 29 -4.41 -0.59 4.10
CA GLN A 29 -3.94 -1.90 4.54
C GLN A 29 -2.67 -2.24 3.76
N PHE A 30 -1.57 -2.32 4.50
CA PHE A 30 -0.23 -2.54 3.98
C PHE A 30 0.41 -3.74 4.65
N GLY A 31 1.24 -4.44 3.89
CA GLY A 31 1.98 -5.60 4.36
C GLY A 31 3.23 -5.84 3.51
N VAL A 32 3.81 -7.02 3.62
CA VAL A 32 5.01 -7.42 2.89
C VAL A 32 4.70 -8.61 2.00
N SER A 33 4.84 -8.46 0.69
CA SER A 33 4.74 -9.58 -0.25
C SER A 33 6.12 -10.10 -0.58
N ILE A 34 6.30 -11.42 -0.58
CA ILE A 34 7.54 -12.10 -0.98
C ILE A 34 7.24 -13.03 -2.14
N ARG A 35 7.95 -12.83 -3.25
CA ARG A 35 7.89 -13.73 -4.40
C ARG A 35 8.83 -14.91 -4.17
N LEU A 36 8.27 -16.11 -4.19
CA LEU A 36 9.00 -17.36 -3.97
C LEU A 36 9.51 -17.92 -5.32
N PRO A 37 10.63 -18.67 -5.33
CA PRO A 37 11.26 -19.15 -6.57
C PRO A 37 10.37 -20.04 -7.45
N ASP A 38 9.36 -20.70 -6.87
CA ASP A 38 8.44 -21.60 -7.57
C ASP A 38 7.17 -20.90 -8.09
N GLY A 39 7.14 -19.57 -8.01
CA GLY A 39 6.04 -18.72 -8.47
C GLY A 39 4.90 -18.55 -7.46
N ARG A 40 5.06 -19.06 -6.23
CA ARG A 40 4.18 -18.68 -5.11
C ARG A 40 4.48 -17.27 -4.62
N GLU A 41 3.51 -16.68 -3.95
CA GLU A 41 3.64 -15.37 -3.31
C GLU A 41 3.19 -15.46 -1.85
N ALA A 42 4.06 -15.09 -0.91
CA ALA A 42 3.73 -15.02 0.52
C ALA A 42 3.44 -13.58 0.91
N THR A 43 2.20 -13.27 1.30
CA THR A 43 1.80 -11.95 1.80
C THR A 43 1.68 -11.97 3.31
N TRP A 44 2.49 -11.15 3.98
CA TRP A 44 2.53 -10.97 5.43
C TRP A 44 1.71 -9.78 5.88
N ASP A 45 1.04 -9.94 7.02
CA ASP A 45 0.33 -8.86 7.75
C ASP A 45 -0.62 -8.08 6.82
N SER A 46 -1.46 -8.84 6.10
CA SER A 46 -2.40 -8.35 5.09
C SER A 46 -3.85 -8.25 5.55
N ASP A 47 -4.19 -8.80 6.72
CA ASP A 47 -5.56 -8.86 7.22
C ASP A 47 -5.92 -7.67 8.14
N GLY A 48 -4.92 -6.86 8.51
CA GLY A 48 -5.09 -5.70 9.39
C GLY A 48 -5.13 -6.05 10.87
N THR A 49 -4.74 -7.27 11.24
CA THR A 49 -4.53 -7.64 12.64
C THR A 49 -3.20 -7.09 13.15
N ALA A 50 -3.04 -7.04 14.47
CA ALA A 50 -1.77 -6.63 15.08
C ALA A 50 -0.72 -7.75 15.00
N GLU A 51 -1.18 -9.00 15.00
CA GLU A 51 -0.32 -10.18 15.03
C GLU A 51 0.21 -10.50 13.64
N LEU A 52 1.44 -11.01 13.59
CA LEU A 52 2.14 -11.33 12.37
C LEU A 52 1.75 -12.73 11.87
N GLU A 53 1.17 -12.78 10.69
CA GLU A 53 0.85 -14.00 9.94
C GLU A 53 1.15 -13.84 8.45
N ALA A 54 1.04 -14.92 7.68
CA ALA A 54 1.21 -14.85 6.23
C ALA A 54 0.28 -15.81 5.47
N GLN A 55 -0.18 -15.37 4.30
CA GLN A 55 -0.89 -16.23 3.34
C GLN A 55 0.02 -16.51 2.14
N VAL A 56 0.06 -17.76 1.69
CA VAL A 56 0.85 -18.18 0.53
C VAL A 56 -0.09 -18.51 -0.62
N MET A 57 0.00 -17.71 -1.68
CA MET A 57 -0.85 -17.76 -2.86
C MET A 57 -0.11 -18.35 -4.05
N ARG A 58 -0.84 -19.03 -4.94
CA ARG A 58 -0.37 -19.42 -6.28
C ARG A 58 -1.50 -19.26 -7.27
N ASN A 59 -1.31 -18.46 -8.33
CA ASN A 59 -2.32 -18.22 -9.35
C ASN A 59 -3.70 -17.79 -8.78
N GLY A 60 -3.68 -16.97 -7.73
CA GLY A 60 -4.90 -16.51 -7.05
C GLY A 60 -5.55 -17.52 -6.11
N MET A 61 -4.99 -18.71 -5.92
CA MET A 61 -5.47 -19.69 -4.94
C MET A 61 -4.57 -19.76 -3.72
N LEU A 62 -5.16 -19.86 -2.52
CA LEU A 62 -4.42 -20.11 -1.27
C LEU A 62 -3.88 -21.54 -1.27
N VAL A 63 -2.55 -21.67 -1.14
CA VAL A 63 -1.85 -22.97 -1.16
C VAL A 63 -1.09 -23.26 0.13
N GLY A 64 -1.04 -22.30 1.06
CA GLY A 64 -0.45 -22.47 2.39
C GLY A 64 -0.58 -21.19 3.20
N TYR A 65 -0.20 -21.27 4.48
CA TYR A 65 -0.14 -20.10 5.36
C TYR A 65 0.91 -20.30 6.45
N VAL A 66 1.37 -19.19 7.00
CA VAL A 66 2.10 -19.12 8.27
C VAL A 66 1.05 -18.77 9.32
N PRO A 67 0.85 -19.59 10.36
CA PRO A 67 -0.08 -19.25 11.44
C PRO A 67 0.38 -17.98 12.15
N VAL A 68 -0.56 -17.33 12.80
CA VAL A 68 -0.30 -16.25 13.75
C VAL A 68 0.87 -16.63 14.68
N ILE A 69 1.84 -15.73 14.76
CA ILE A 69 2.96 -15.86 15.69
C ILE A 69 2.54 -15.23 17.02
N GLU A 70 2.38 -16.03 18.07
CA GLU A 70 2.00 -15.51 19.39
C GLU A 70 2.99 -14.46 19.92
N GLY A 71 2.48 -13.35 20.46
CA GLY A 71 3.27 -12.24 21.00
C GLY A 71 3.93 -11.35 19.94
N SER A 72 3.50 -11.47 18.68
CA SER A 72 4.08 -10.69 17.57
C SER A 72 3.48 -9.30 17.38
N GLU A 73 2.41 -8.98 18.11
CA GLU A 73 1.81 -7.65 18.17
C GLU A 73 2.83 -6.56 18.56
N ASP A 74 3.80 -6.93 19.39
CA ASP A 74 4.84 -6.03 19.91
C ASP A 74 6.17 -6.17 19.16
N TYR A 75 6.23 -6.91 18.04
CA TYR A 75 7.48 -7.13 17.33
C TYR A 75 8.06 -5.83 16.77
N THR A 76 9.36 -5.64 17.05
CA THR A 76 10.16 -4.62 16.37
C THR A 76 10.31 -4.94 14.89
N GLU A 77 10.77 -3.96 14.11
CA GLU A 77 11.04 -4.16 12.69
C GLU A 77 12.05 -5.29 12.44
N GLU A 78 13.09 -5.35 13.26
CA GLU A 78 14.10 -6.40 13.20
C GLU A 78 13.50 -7.78 13.49
N GLN A 79 12.62 -7.89 14.48
CA GLN A 79 11.94 -9.14 14.81
C GLN A 79 10.99 -9.60 13.69
N VAL A 80 10.28 -8.67 13.04
CA VAL A 80 9.48 -8.96 11.84
C VAL A 80 10.37 -9.49 10.71
N ILE A 81 11.48 -8.81 10.42
CA ILE A 81 12.44 -9.23 9.38
C ILE A 81 12.97 -10.63 9.68
N GLU A 82 13.39 -10.89 10.92
CA GLU A 82 13.88 -12.21 11.32
C GLU A 82 12.80 -13.30 11.23
N ALA A 83 11.57 -13.02 11.63
CA ALA A 83 10.46 -13.96 11.53
C ALA A 83 10.22 -14.36 10.07
N ILE A 84 10.18 -13.37 9.18
CA ILE A 84 10.00 -13.56 7.74
C ILE A 84 11.15 -14.40 7.16
N LEU A 85 12.41 -14.01 7.38
CA LEU A 85 13.58 -14.72 6.83
C LEU A 85 13.69 -16.16 7.33
N ARG A 86 13.25 -16.43 8.56
CA ARG A 86 13.28 -17.76 9.15
C ARG A 86 12.13 -18.63 8.69
N THR A 87 11.14 -18.11 7.96
CA THR A 87 9.97 -18.91 7.60
C THR A 87 10.31 -19.96 6.54
N ASP A 88 9.86 -21.20 6.77
CA ASP A 88 9.93 -22.26 5.78
C ASP A 88 8.66 -22.29 4.91
N TYR A 89 8.69 -21.65 3.75
CA TYR A 89 7.52 -21.60 2.89
C TYR A 89 7.21 -22.93 2.20
N ASP A 90 8.10 -23.93 2.22
CA ASP A 90 7.90 -25.19 1.48
C ASP A 90 6.91 -26.16 2.14
N LYS A 91 6.49 -25.88 3.37
CA LYS A 91 5.48 -26.67 4.08
C LYS A 91 4.09 -26.05 3.90
N PRO A 92 3.02 -26.88 3.74
CA PRO A 92 1.65 -26.38 3.58
C PRO A 92 1.16 -25.59 4.80
N ILE A 93 1.66 -25.94 5.98
CA ILE A 93 1.72 -25.05 7.15
C ILE A 93 3.18 -24.63 7.28
N ALA A 94 3.48 -23.40 6.87
CA ALA A 94 4.83 -22.89 6.91
C ALA A 94 5.24 -22.70 8.38
N SER A 95 6.08 -23.60 8.88
CA SER A 95 6.63 -23.52 10.23
C SER A 95 7.89 -22.65 10.23
N ARG A 96 8.03 -21.73 11.18
CA ARG A 96 9.27 -20.96 11.36
C ARG A 96 10.47 -21.90 11.57
N ARG A 97 11.52 -21.74 10.78
CA ARG A 97 12.81 -22.43 10.92
C ARG A 97 13.54 -21.94 12.19
N ALA A 98 14.26 -22.86 12.82
CA ALA A 98 15.06 -22.60 14.01
C ALA A 98 16.34 -21.78 13.73
N THR A 99 16.68 -21.52 12.46
CA THR A 99 17.87 -20.76 12.09
C THR A 99 17.59 -19.98 10.81
N THR A 100 18.13 -18.77 10.73
CA THR A 100 18.04 -17.92 9.55
C THR A 100 18.85 -18.52 8.40
N PRO A 101 18.31 -18.61 7.17
CA PRO A 101 19.09 -19.04 6.00
C PRO A 101 20.30 -18.13 5.77
N PRO A 102 21.39 -18.63 5.16
CA PRO A 102 22.50 -17.79 4.73
C PRO A 102 22.00 -16.68 3.79
N PRO A 103 22.49 -15.43 3.91
CA PRO A 103 22.07 -14.34 3.05
C PRO A 103 22.44 -14.61 1.59
N GLU A 104 21.51 -14.34 0.67
CA GLU A 104 21.73 -14.41 -0.78
C GLU A 104 22.24 -13.06 -1.33
N ALA A 105 22.56 -13.02 -2.62
CA ALA A 105 23.00 -11.79 -3.27
C ALA A 105 21.94 -10.68 -3.14
N PRO A 106 22.31 -9.45 -2.72
CA PRO A 106 21.35 -8.36 -2.53
C PRO A 106 20.61 -8.00 -3.82
N LEU A 107 19.29 -7.75 -3.71
CA LEU A 107 18.49 -7.28 -4.83
C LEU A 107 18.51 -5.74 -4.91
N PRO A 108 18.40 -5.14 -6.11
CA PRO A 108 18.29 -3.69 -6.23
C PRO A 108 17.05 -3.18 -5.50
N ARG A 109 17.20 -2.08 -4.75
CA ARG A 109 16.07 -1.39 -4.09
C ARG A 109 15.10 -0.85 -5.15
N LYS A 110 13.78 -1.05 -4.98
CA LYS A 110 12.77 -0.50 -5.88
C LYS A 110 12.40 0.93 -5.44
N GLY A 111 12.53 1.91 -6.34
CA GLY A 111 12.14 3.31 -6.13
C GLY A 111 13.30 4.29 -6.03
N GLY A 112 13.89 4.67 -7.16
CA GLY A 112 14.90 5.72 -7.26
C GLY A 112 14.60 6.66 -8.40
N LEU A 113 14.19 7.91 -8.09
CA LEU A 113 14.41 9.12 -8.91
C LEU A 113 14.05 10.46 -8.20
N PHE A 114 13.55 10.50 -6.95
CA PHE A 114 13.26 11.77 -6.26
C PHE A 114 13.84 11.90 -4.84
N ARG A 115 15.15 11.73 -4.69
CA ARG A 115 15.86 12.24 -3.50
C ARG A 115 17.00 13.17 -3.91
N ARG A 116 16.64 14.40 -4.26
CA ARG A 116 17.54 15.57 -4.25
C ARG A 116 16.79 16.80 -3.75
N PHE A 117 17.49 17.59 -2.94
CA PHE A 117 17.15 18.91 -2.35
C PHE A 117 16.39 18.95 -1.01
N HIS A 118 17.08 18.59 0.08
CA HIS A 118 17.01 19.40 1.29
C HIS A 118 18.33 20.15 1.46
N GLY A 119 18.35 21.37 0.92
CA GLY A 119 19.47 22.30 1.00
C GLY A 119 18.97 23.73 0.96
N ARG A 120 18.67 24.28 2.14
CA ARG A 120 18.75 25.71 2.50
C ARG A 120 17.92 26.69 1.64
N LEU A 121 16.67 26.95 2.05
CA LEU A 121 16.00 28.23 1.80
C LEU A 121 16.63 29.31 2.70
N PRO A 122 16.95 30.49 2.17
CA PRO A 122 16.60 31.70 2.86
C PRO A 122 15.52 32.44 2.10
N LEU A 123 14.48 32.77 2.87
CA LEU A 123 13.48 33.80 2.61
C LEU A 123 14.11 35.00 1.90
N GLN A 124 13.56 35.40 0.75
CA GLN A 124 13.25 36.81 0.49
C GLN A 124 11.95 36.92 -0.29
N LEU A 125 10.94 37.30 0.49
CA LEU A 125 9.75 38.04 0.11
C LEU A 125 10.13 39.21 -0.80
N THR A 126 9.40 39.39 -1.91
CA THR A 126 8.76 40.64 -2.37
C THR A 126 8.66 40.66 -3.89
N ARG A 127 7.43 40.65 -4.43
CA ARG A 127 6.85 41.80 -5.15
C ARG A 127 5.45 41.45 -5.72
N PRO A 128 4.62 42.46 -5.96
CA PRO A 128 3.21 42.41 -5.59
C PRO A 128 2.26 42.18 -6.77
N TRP A 129 1.05 41.83 -6.36
CA TRP A 129 -0.20 41.86 -7.10
C TRP A 129 -0.37 43.14 -7.93
N HIS A 130 -0.57 42.98 -9.24
CA HIS A 130 -1.19 44.01 -10.07
C HIS A 130 -2.68 43.72 -10.20
N ALA A 131 -3.48 44.48 -9.47
CA ALA A 131 -4.89 44.70 -9.76
C ALA A 131 -4.99 45.72 -10.92
N GLY A 132 -5.68 45.35 -11.98
CA GLY A 132 -6.11 46.25 -13.05
C GLY A 132 -7.65 46.26 -13.12
N PRO A 133 -8.32 47.42 -13.14
CA PRO A 133 -9.77 47.53 -13.03
C PRO A 133 -10.44 47.44 -14.40
N GLY A 134 -11.66 46.89 -14.44
CA GLY A 134 -12.50 46.96 -15.64
C GLY A 134 -13.71 46.05 -15.62
N SER A 135 -14.77 46.46 -14.92
CA SER A 135 -16.16 46.13 -15.30
C SER A 135 -16.76 47.37 -15.95
N PRO A 136 -17.63 47.23 -16.97
CA PRO A 136 -19.05 47.15 -16.65
C PRO A 136 -19.93 46.24 -17.55
N VAL A 137 -20.87 45.57 -16.88
CA VAL A 137 -22.33 45.54 -17.14
C VAL A 137 -22.87 45.10 -18.52
N SER A 138 -23.46 43.89 -18.47
CA SER A 138 -24.73 43.41 -19.07
C SER A 138 -24.92 43.32 -20.60
N ALA A 139 -25.21 42.09 -21.05
CA ALA A 139 -26.25 41.86 -22.06
C ALA A 139 -26.94 40.51 -21.83
N ARG A 140 -28.26 40.59 -21.70
CA ARG A 140 -29.23 39.55 -21.36
C ARG A 140 -29.74 38.91 -22.66
N ARG A 141 -29.56 37.60 -22.86
CA ARG A 141 -30.35 36.75 -23.80
C ARG A 141 -30.17 35.28 -23.39
N ARG A 142 -31.11 34.71 -22.62
CA ARG A 142 -32.28 33.92 -23.06
C ARG A 142 -31.97 32.79 -24.06
N GLY A 143 -31.87 31.57 -23.54
CA GLY A 143 -32.14 30.28 -24.20
C GLY A 143 -32.25 29.21 -23.09
N ARG A 144 -33.45 28.71 -22.75
CA ARG A 144 -34.03 27.42 -23.20
C ARG A 144 -32.97 26.30 -23.15
N SER A 145 -33.12 25.21 -22.37
CA SER A 145 -34.27 24.33 -22.27
C SER A 145 -34.10 23.42 -21.04
N ILE A 146 -35.14 23.25 -20.21
CA ILE A 146 -35.19 22.21 -19.19
C ILE A 146 -36.38 21.32 -19.54
N TYR A 147 -36.12 20.04 -19.69
CA TYR A 147 -37.10 19.02 -20.04
C TYR A 147 -38.17 18.92 -18.94
N ARG A 148 -39.41 19.09 -19.36
CA ARG A 148 -40.63 18.75 -18.62
C ARG A 148 -41.01 17.33 -19.07
N LEU A 149 -40.83 16.33 -18.21
CA LEU A 149 -41.52 15.06 -18.37
C LEU A 149 -42.60 14.98 -17.29
N THR A 150 -43.83 15.16 -17.75
CA THR A 150 -45.07 14.94 -17.01
C THR A 150 -45.25 13.44 -16.83
N VAL A 151 -45.54 12.98 -15.61
CA VAL A 151 -46.19 11.68 -15.39
C VAL A 151 -47.43 11.95 -14.57
N ASP A 152 -48.55 11.52 -15.16
CA ASP A 152 -49.93 11.62 -14.69
C ASP A 152 -50.14 11.05 -13.29
N ILE A 153 -50.89 11.78 -12.47
CA ILE A 153 -51.52 11.26 -11.26
C ILE A 153 -52.99 11.02 -11.61
N GLY A 154 -53.29 9.81 -12.07
CA GLY A 154 -54.65 9.32 -12.24
C GLY A 154 -55.25 8.91 -10.89
N GLN A 155 -56.14 9.73 -10.36
CA GLN A 155 -57.12 9.36 -9.34
C GLN A 155 -58.28 8.58 -9.99
N SER A 156 -58.79 7.56 -9.30
CA SER A 156 -60.22 7.24 -9.11
C SER A 156 -60.57 5.73 -9.16
N SER A 157 -60.87 5.22 -7.97
CA SER A 157 -62.06 4.44 -7.58
C SER A 157 -62.27 2.99 -8.05
N GLY A 158 -62.34 2.13 -7.04
CA GLY A 158 -63.02 0.84 -6.98
C GLY A 158 -63.13 0.42 -5.52
#